data_AF-A0A084IKH0-F1
#
_entry.id   AF-A0A084IKH0-F1
#
_cell.length_a   1.000
_cell.length_b   1.000
_cell.length_c   1.000
_cell.angle_alpha   90.00
_cell.angle_beta   90.00
_cell.angle_gamma   90.00
#
_symmetry.space_group_name_H-M   'P 1'
#
loop_
_entity.id
_entity.type
_entity.pdbx_description
1 polymer ?
#
loop_
_entity_poly.entity_id
_entity_poly.type
_entity_poly.pdbx_seq_one_letter_code
_entity_poly.pdbx_strand_id
1 'polypeptide(L)'
;MLVGVILLPDGRVIVRCEIGSILSQINAFRRFWRDDAFSVPRPDIALTTYGVLALLSNQYCVSLLNEVQLAIIEAAWPTAETRLQEFTANLVCYRAAGEELLYPRLIEGALLGRARLNRLRRQQNEIERRRRRVAVGVSQQQTETCCVELRALIAILAAYGRSERRLFTRLPPDEALLKSFAARLHRSLPAGDLAPVADSTQRKPNA
;
A
#
# COMPACT_ATOMS: atom_id res chain seq x y z
N MET A 1 11.84 7.83 14.61
CA MET A 1 10.55 7.19 14.32
C MET A 1 9.89 6.58 15.56
N LEU A 2 9.49 7.44 16.51
CA LEU A 2 8.90 7.21 17.82
C LEU A 2 7.41 7.59 17.77
N VAL A 3 6.53 6.62 18.00
CA VAL A 3 5.11 6.89 18.20
C VAL A 3 4.80 6.81 19.69
N GLY A 4 4.81 7.97 20.34
CA GLY A 4 4.36 8.11 21.73
C GLY A 4 2.83 8.21 21.78
N VAL A 5 2.20 7.33 22.57
CA VAL A 5 0.77 7.38 22.88
C VAL A 5 0.60 8.00 24.26
N ILE A 6 -0.07 9.15 24.33
CA ILE A 6 -0.43 9.79 25.61
C ILE A 6 -1.92 9.57 25.85
N LEU A 7 -2.23 8.88 26.95
CA LEU A 7 -3.60 8.75 27.45
C LEU A 7 -3.90 9.93 28.37
N LEU A 8 -4.94 10.69 28.07
CA LEU A 8 -5.41 11.78 28.91
C LEU A 8 -6.45 11.27 29.93
N PRO A 9 -6.54 11.90 31.12
CA PRO A 9 -7.43 11.46 32.20
C PRO A 9 -8.92 11.48 31.84
N ASP A 10 -9.29 12.25 30.83
CA ASP A 10 -10.66 12.38 30.30
C ASP A 10 -11.00 11.35 29.22
N GLY A 11 -10.10 10.38 28.98
CA GLY A 11 -10.30 9.29 28.03
C GLY A 11 -9.90 9.63 26.59
N ARG A 12 -9.34 10.82 26.32
CA ARG A 12 -8.81 11.17 24.99
C ARG A 12 -7.38 10.67 24.82
N VAL A 13 -7.04 10.27 23.59
CA VAL A 13 -5.70 9.76 23.25
C VAL A 13 -5.09 10.64 22.16
N ILE A 14 -3.93 11.22 22.46
CA ILE A 14 -3.11 11.97 21.49
C ILE A 14 -1.96 11.08 21.03
N VAL A 15 -1.80 10.94 19.71
CA VAL A 15 -0.75 10.15 19.06
C VAL A 15 0.14 11.09 18.26
N ARG A 16 1.44 11.12 18.56
CA ARG A 16 2.43 11.82 17.74
C ARG A 16 3.06 10.82 16.75
N CYS A 17 2.95 11.11 15.46
CA CYS A 17 3.39 10.21 14.38
C CYS A 17 4.85 10.44 14.01
N GLU A 18 5.56 9.34 13.82
CA GLU A 18 6.53 9.25 12.75
C GLU A 18 6.03 8.14 11.76
N ILE A 19 6.37 8.30 10.47
CA ILE A 19 6.10 7.50 9.24
C ILE A 19 6.18 5.96 9.38
N GLY A 20 5.12 5.28 9.81
CA GLY A 20 5.20 3.81 9.94
C GLY A 20 3.86 3.10 10.06
N SER A 21 2.87 3.48 9.25
CA SER A 21 1.52 3.08 9.59
C SER A 21 0.60 2.83 8.40
N ILE A 22 0.61 1.63 7.86
CA ILE A 22 -0.58 1.16 7.12
C ILE A 22 -1.75 0.97 8.10
N LEU A 23 -1.51 0.52 9.33
CA LEU A 23 -2.54 0.41 10.38
C LEU A 23 -2.97 1.76 10.99
N SER A 24 -2.07 2.73 11.12
CA SER A 24 -2.49 4.10 11.50
C SER A 24 -2.99 4.92 10.30
N GLN A 25 -2.66 4.59 9.05
CA GLN A 25 -3.39 5.07 7.87
C GLN A 25 -4.80 4.49 7.85
N ILE A 26 -5.01 3.22 8.20
CA ILE A 26 -6.35 2.63 8.37
C ILE A 26 -7.14 3.38 9.46
N ASN A 27 -6.51 3.77 10.57
CA ASN A 27 -7.17 4.51 11.65
C ASN A 27 -7.35 6.03 11.35
N ALA A 28 -6.44 6.66 10.61
CA ALA A 28 -6.59 8.03 10.10
C ALA A 28 -7.67 8.10 9.01
N PHE A 29 -7.77 7.06 8.17
CA PHE A 29 -8.82 6.90 7.17
C PHE A 29 -10.21 6.69 7.81
N ARG A 30 -10.28 6.02 8.97
CA ARG A 30 -11.50 5.95 9.80
C ARG A 30 -11.94 7.30 10.37
N ARG A 31 -11.01 8.23 10.62
CA ARG A 31 -11.33 9.58 11.13
C ARG A 31 -11.77 10.53 10.01
N PHE A 32 -11.16 10.45 8.83
CA PHE A 32 -11.48 11.31 7.68
C PHE A 32 -12.91 11.11 7.12
N TRP A 33 -13.55 9.97 7.41
CA TRP A 33 -14.93 9.66 6.98
C TRP A 33 -16.01 9.98 8.01
N ARG A 34 -15.66 10.58 9.16
CA ARG A 34 -16.68 10.99 10.16
C ARG A 34 -17.30 12.36 9.90
N ASP A 35 -16.66 13.22 9.11
CA ASP A 35 -17.03 14.65 9.04
C ASP A 35 -17.86 15.04 7.80
N ASP A 36 -18.11 14.13 6.85
CA ASP A 36 -19.03 14.38 5.73
C ASP A 36 -20.31 13.54 5.89
N ALA A 37 -21.34 14.14 6.51
CA ALA A 37 -22.78 14.01 6.25
C ALA A 37 -23.37 12.66 5.73
N PHE A 38 -22.79 11.52 6.05
CA PHE A 38 -23.36 10.19 5.84
C PHE A 38 -23.34 9.45 7.16
N SER A 39 -24.49 9.48 7.84
CA SER A 39 -24.81 8.60 8.95
C SER A 39 -24.73 7.15 8.48
N VAL A 40 -23.57 6.51 8.65
CA VAL A 40 -23.45 5.07 8.46
C VAL A 40 -24.06 4.39 9.69
N PRO A 41 -25.16 3.62 9.54
CA PRO A 41 -25.76 2.96 10.67
C PRO A 41 -24.95 1.69 11.01
N ARG A 42 -24.71 1.53 12.32
CA ARG A 42 -24.59 0.24 13.03
C ARG A 42 -23.28 -0.56 12.92
N PRO A 43 -22.99 -1.42 13.93
CA PRO A 43 -21.69 -2.03 14.20
C PRO A 43 -21.34 -3.23 13.29
N ASP A 44 -22.06 -3.42 12.19
CA ASP A 44 -22.00 -4.62 11.34
C ASP A 44 -21.03 -4.44 10.15
N ILE A 45 -20.17 -3.43 10.21
CA ILE A 45 -19.39 -2.99 9.07
C ILE A 45 -18.08 -3.78 8.95
N ALA A 46 -18.15 -4.85 8.15
CA ALA A 46 -17.05 -5.58 7.54
C ALA A 46 -16.19 -4.71 6.59
N LEU A 47 -15.76 -3.52 7.01
CA LEU A 47 -14.90 -2.59 6.25
C LEU A 47 -13.41 -2.96 6.28
N THR A 48 -13.04 -4.14 6.78
CA THR A 48 -11.65 -4.61 6.95
C THR A 48 -11.33 -5.85 6.09
N THR A 49 -11.86 -5.93 4.87
CA THR A 49 -11.96 -7.22 4.17
C THR A 49 -10.80 -7.52 3.21
N TYR A 50 -10.60 -6.81 2.10
CA TYR A 50 -9.45 -7.05 1.20
C TYR A 50 -9.12 -5.82 0.36
N GLY A 51 -10.17 -5.13 -0.10
CA GLY A 51 -10.02 -3.92 -0.90
C GLY A 51 -9.30 -2.78 -0.19
N VAL A 52 -9.39 -2.69 1.14
CA VAL A 52 -8.64 -1.69 1.92
C VAL A 52 -7.14 -2.01 1.94
N LEU A 53 -6.76 -3.25 2.24
CA LEU A 53 -5.36 -3.68 2.23
C LEU A 53 -4.74 -3.52 0.84
N ALA A 54 -5.46 -3.91 -0.22
CA ALA A 54 -4.99 -3.73 -1.58
C ALA A 54 -4.82 -2.25 -1.96
N LEU A 55 -5.75 -1.38 -1.55
CA LEU A 55 -5.62 0.06 -1.79
C LEU A 55 -4.37 0.63 -1.11
N LEU A 56 -4.12 0.28 0.15
CA LEU A 56 -2.99 0.80 0.92
C LEU A 56 -1.65 0.32 0.35
N SER A 57 -1.54 -0.96 0.01
CA SER A 57 -0.34 -1.48 -0.65
C SER A 57 -0.11 -0.84 -2.02
N ASN A 58 -1.18 -0.58 -2.78
CA ASN A 58 -1.07 0.17 -4.04
C ASN A 58 -0.62 1.62 -3.82
N GLN A 59 -1.17 2.30 -2.82
CA GLN A 59 -0.77 3.67 -2.45
C GLN A 59 0.69 3.73 -2.01
N TYR A 60 1.17 2.73 -1.26
CA TYR A 60 2.57 2.63 -0.90
C TYR A 60 3.47 2.49 -2.13
N CYS A 61 3.10 1.62 -3.08
CA CYS A 61 3.82 1.51 -4.36
C CYS A 61 3.83 2.84 -5.12
N VAL A 62 2.74 3.59 -5.13
CA VAL A 62 2.67 4.94 -5.74
C VAL A 62 3.57 5.94 -5.02
N SER A 63 3.63 5.89 -3.68
CA SER A 63 4.54 6.73 -2.88
C SER A 63 6.00 6.53 -3.28
N LEU A 64 6.43 5.27 -3.39
CA LEU A 64 7.80 4.94 -3.80
C LEU A 64 8.13 5.50 -5.19
N LEU A 65 7.18 5.47 -6.14
CA LEU A 65 7.38 6.08 -7.46
C LEU A 65 7.47 7.60 -7.42
N ASN A 66 6.74 8.27 -6.52
CA ASN A 66 6.88 9.71 -6.31
C ASN A 66 8.26 10.05 -5.70
N GLU A 67 8.76 9.21 -4.79
CA GLU A 67 10.11 9.36 -4.22
C GLU A 67 11.20 9.16 -5.29
N VAL A 68 11.03 8.19 -6.20
CA VAL A 68 11.91 8.05 -7.38
C VAL A 68 11.88 9.32 -8.23
N GLN A 69 10.70 9.86 -8.50
CA GLN A 69 10.56 11.08 -9.30
C GLN A 69 11.26 12.28 -8.62
N LEU A 70 11.09 12.45 -7.31
CA LEU A 70 11.76 13.50 -6.55
C LEU A 70 13.29 13.35 -6.62
N ALA A 71 13.81 12.15 -6.38
CA ALA A 71 15.23 11.88 -6.45
C ALA A 71 15.82 12.17 -7.85
N ILE A 72 15.07 11.91 -8.92
CA ILE A 72 15.49 12.24 -10.29
C ILE A 72 15.53 13.76 -10.53
N ILE A 73 14.53 14.50 -10.02
CA ILE A 73 14.49 15.97 -10.10
C ILE A 73 15.67 16.58 -9.35
N GLU A 74 16.05 16.00 -8.22
CA GLU A 74 17.20 16.40 -7.40
C GLU A 74 18.54 15.85 -7.91
N ALA A 75 18.56 15.12 -9.04
CA ALA A 75 19.72 14.42 -9.58
C ALA A 75 20.40 13.43 -8.61
N ALA A 76 19.66 12.96 -7.59
CA ALA A 76 20.07 11.93 -6.63
C ALA A 76 19.86 10.52 -7.20
N TRP A 77 20.56 10.18 -8.28
CA TRP A 77 20.39 8.92 -9.02
C TRP A 77 20.53 7.63 -8.18
N PRO A 78 21.48 7.52 -7.23
CA PRO A 78 21.55 6.33 -6.37
C PRO A 78 20.29 6.15 -5.52
N THR A 79 19.72 7.24 -5.00
CA THR A 79 18.46 7.21 -4.24
C THR A 79 17.30 6.81 -5.15
N ALA A 80 17.24 7.33 -6.37
CA ALA A 80 16.24 6.94 -7.36
C ALA A 80 16.30 5.44 -7.66
N GLU A 81 17.50 4.87 -7.79
CA GLU A 81 17.70 3.44 -8.00
C GLU A 81 17.22 2.61 -6.81
N THR A 82 17.63 2.96 -5.58
CA THR A 82 17.20 2.26 -4.36
C THR A 82 15.67 2.26 -4.23
N ARG A 83 15.02 3.42 -4.40
CA ARG A 83 13.56 3.53 -4.32
C ARG A 83 12.85 2.75 -5.43
N LEU A 84 13.44 2.68 -6.63
CA LEU A 84 12.90 1.88 -7.72
C LEU A 84 13.02 0.37 -7.46
N GLN A 85 14.09 -0.07 -6.81
CA GLN A 85 14.26 -1.46 -6.36
C GLN A 85 13.24 -1.82 -5.28
N GLU A 86 13.05 -0.95 -4.28
CA GLU A 86 12.00 -1.11 -3.26
C GLU A 86 10.60 -1.19 -3.87
N PHE A 87 10.29 -0.28 -4.81
CA PHE A 87 9.05 -0.32 -5.58
C PHE A 87 8.88 -1.66 -6.31
N THR A 88 9.93 -2.13 -6.96
CA THR A 88 9.89 -3.38 -7.75
C THR A 88 9.60 -4.58 -6.85
N ALA A 89 10.26 -4.68 -5.69
CA ALA A 89 9.99 -5.74 -4.71
C ALA A 89 8.54 -5.68 -4.20
N ASN A 90 8.05 -4.48 -3.90
CA ASN A 90 6.68 -4.26 -3.44
C ASN A 90 5.62 -4.61 -4.49
N LEU A 91 5.85 -4.20 -5.74
CA LEU A 91 4.96 -4.52 -6.85
C LEU A 91 4.84 -6.03 -7.06
N VAL A 92 5.95 -6.78 -6.95
CA VAL A 92 5.94 -8.25 -7.05
C VAL A 92 5.08 -8.88 -5.97
N CYS A 93 5.27 -8.50 -4.71
CA CYS A 93 4.46 -9.03 -3.61
C CYS A 93 2.98 -8.64 -3.73
N TYR A 94 2.70 -7.38 -4.08
CA TYR A 94 1.35 -6.87 -4.31
C TYR A 94 0.61 -7.67 -5.40
N ARG A 95 1.27 -7.89 -6.54
CA ARG A 95 0.70 -8.67 -7.64
C ARG A 95 0.51 -10.13 -7.28
N ALA A 96 1.52 -10.77 -6.67
CA ALA A 96 1.44 -12.16 -6.24
C ALA A 96 0.29 -12.37 -5.24
N ALA A 97 0.09 -11.44 -4.31
CA ALA A 97 -1.02 -11.50 -3.36
C ALA A 97 -2.39 -11.49 -4.08
N GLY A 98 -2.54 -10.68 -5.13
CA GLY A 98 -3.75 -10.69 -5.96
C GLY A 98 -3.88 -11.97 -6.82
N GLU A 99 -2.86 -12.29 -7.59
CA GLU A 99 -2.86 -13.37 -8.59
C GLU A 99 -2.95 -14.78 -7.97
N GLU A 100 -2.26 -15.02 -6.85
CA GLU A 100 -2.18 -16.34 -6.21
C GLU A 100 -3.32 -16.59 -5.22
N LEU A 101 -3.79 -15.54 -4.51
CA LEU A 101 -4.73 -15.70 -3.40
C LEU A 101 -6.15 -15.26 -3.75
N LEU A 102 -6.32 -14.08 -4.35
CA LEU A 102 -7.64 -13.46 -4.49
C LEU A 102 -8.30 -13.71 -5.85
N TYR A 103 -7.53 -13.66 -6.95
CA TYR A 103 -8.07 -13.87 -8.30
C TYR A 103 -8.70 -15.26 -8.49
N PRO A 104 -8.11 -16.37 -7.98
CA PRO A 104 -8.74 -17.68 -8.07
C PRO A 104 -10.12 -17.71 -7.41
N ARG A 105 -10.25 -17.13 -6.20
CA ARG A 105 -11.51 -17.05 -5.46
C ARG A 105 -12.57 -16.22 -6.18
N LEU A 106 -12.16 -15.15 -6.82
CA LEU A 106 -13.06 -14.31 -7.62
C LEU A 106 -13.53 -15.02 -8.90
N ILE A 107 -12.71 -15.89 -9.48
CA ILE A 107 -13.08 -16.70 -10.64
C ILE A 107 -14.05 -17.80 -10.21
N GLU A 108 -13.72 -18.54 -9.15
CA GLU A 108 -14.57 -19.59 -8.55
C GLU A 108 -15.95 -19.03 -8.18
N GLY A 109 -16.00 -17.84 -7.57
CA GLY A 109 -17.25 -17.16 -7.20
C GLY A 109 -17.94 -16.39 -8.32
N ALA A 110 -17.50 -16.51 -9.58
CA ALA A 110 -18.02 -15.77 -10.74
C ALA A 110 -18.01 -14.22 -10.61
N LEU A 111 -17.20 -13.68 -9.70
CA LEU A 111 -17.02 -12.24 -9.46
C LEU A 111 -16.00 -11.60 -10.42
N LEU A 112 -15.17 -12.42 -11.08
CA LEU A 112 -14.16 -12.02 -12.07
C LEU A 112 -14.32 -12.80 -13.38
N GLY A 113 -15.01 -12.20 -14.34
CA GLY A 113 -15.12 -12.75 -15.69
C GLY A 113 -13.84 -12.61 -16.52
N ARG A 114 -13.73 -13.45 -17.58
CA ARG A 114 -12.56 -13.52 -18.48
C ARG A 114 -12.16 -12.17 -19.09
N ALA A 115 -13.12 -11.35 -19.52
CA ALA A 115 -12.86 -10.04 -20.10
C ALA A 115 -12.19 -9.08 -19.10
N ARG A 116 -12.65 -9.07 -17.84
CA ARG A 116 -12.09 -8.23 -16.77
C ARG A 116 -10.72 -8.74 -16.32
N LEU A 117 -10.53 -10.06 -16.23
CA LEU A 117 -9.23 -10.66 -15.97
C LEU A 117 -8.20 -10.30 -17.04
N ASN A 118 -8.58 -10.39 -18.32
CA ASN A 118 -7.71 -10.00 -19.43
C ASN A 118 -7.36 -8.51 -19.38
N ARG A 119 -8.29 -7.64 -18.97
CA ARG A 119 -8.01 -6.22 -18.76
C ARG A 119 -6.99 -5.98 -17.66
N LEU A 120 -7.14 -6.66 -16.51
CA LEU A 120 -6.18 -6.57 -15.40
C LEU A 120 -4.78 -7.04 -15.84
N ARG A 121 -4.69 -8.17 -16.54
CA ARG A 121 -3.43 -8.67 -17.11
C ARG A 121 -2.78 -7.69 -18.08
N ARG A 122 -3.55 -7.04 -18.96
CA ARG A 122 -3.03 -5.99 -19.84
C ARG A 122 -2.48 -4.81 -19.04
N GLN A 123 -3.14 -4.40 -17.96
CA GLN A 123 -2.63 -3.33 -17.08
C GLN A 123 -1.34 -3.75 -16.39
N GLN A 124 -1.25 -4.98 -15.87
CA GLN A 124 -0.04 -5.51 -15.25
C GLN A 124 1.15 -5.57 -16.23
N ASN A 125 0.91 -6.04 -17.46
CA ASN A 125 1.94 -6.07 -18.50
C ASN A 125 2.42 -4.65 -18.85
N GLU A 126 1.49 -3.69 -18.88
CA GLU A 126 1.84 -2.29 -19.14
C GLU A 126 2.61 -1.64 -18.00
N ILE A 127 2.24 -1.93 -16.75
CA ILE A 127 2.99 -1.53 -15.55
C ILE A 127 4.42 -2.07 -15.64
N GLU A 128 4.59 -3.35 -15.94
CA GLU A 128 5.91 -3.99 -16.03
C GLU A 128 6.75 -3.39 -17.18
N ARG A 129 6.13 -3.17 -18.35
CA ARG A 129 6.80 -2.53 -19.49
C ARG A 129 7.31 -1.13 -19.14
N ARG A 130 6.49 -0.31 -18.49
CA ARG A 130 6.87 1.05 -18.08
C ARG A 130 7.92 1.06 -16.99
N ARG A 131 7.80 0.18 -15.98
CA ARG A 131 8.82 0.00 -14.95
C ARG A 131 10.19 -0.29 -15.56
N ARG A 132 10.28 -1.18 -16.56
CA ARG A 132 11.55 -1.45 -17.26
C ARG A 132 12.11 -0.22 -17.96
N ARG A 133 11.27 0.59 -18.60
CA ARG A 133 11.71 1.85 -19.23
C ARG A 133 12.20 2.86 -18.21
N VAL A 134 11.52 3.00 -17.07
CA VAL A 134 12.00 3.81 -15.94
C VAL A 134 13.35 3.30 -15.43
N ALA A 135 13.52 1.97 -15.27
CA ALA A 135 14.79 1.40 -14.82
C ALA A 135 15.95 1.69 -15.79
N VAL A 136 15.71 1.56 -17.10
CA VAL A 136 16.70 1.94 -18.12
C VAL A 136 17.03 3.43 -18.02
N GLY A 137 16.02 4.30 -17.92
CA GLY A 137 16.24 5.73 -17.81
C GLY A 137 16.98 6.14 -16.53
N VAL A 138 16.72 5.47 -15.40
CA VAL A 138 17.44 5.71 -14.13
C VAL A 138 18.90 5.30 -14.26
N SER A 139 19.17 4.13 -14.84
CA SER A 139 20.53 3.64 -15.11
C SER A 139 21.30 4.55 -16.07
N GLN A 140 20.61 5.10 -17.07
CA GLN A 140 21.18 6.01 -18.08
C GLN A 140 21.11 7.49 -17.67
N GLN A 141 20.59 7.79 -16.47
CA GLN A 141 20.44 9.16 -15.93
C GLN A 141 19.67 10.12 -16.87
N GLN A 142 18.62 9.61 -17.53
CA GLN A 142 17.80 10.36 -18.48
C GLN A 142 16.57 10.99 -17.79
N THR A 143 16.71 12.22 -17.30
CA THR A 143 15.66 12.91 -16.53
C THR A 143 14.32 13.00 -17.27
N GLU A 144 14.31 13.48 -18.52
CA GLU A 144 13.08 13.73 -19.26
C GLU A 144 12.30 12.44 -19.56
N THR A 145 12.97 11.45 -20.16
CA THR A 145 12.41 10.13 -20.45
C THR A 145 11.87 9.45 -19.18
N CYS A 146 12.64 9.48 -18.09
CA CYS A 146 12.21 8.95 -16.80
C CYS A 146 10.93 9.62 -16.30
N CYS A 147 10.88 10.95 -16.27
CA CYS A 147 9.74 11.69 -15.76
C CYS A 147 8.46 11.47 -16.59
N VAL A 148 8.58 11.25 -17.91
CA VAL A 148 7.45 10.87 -18.77
C VAL A 148 6.97 9.46 -18.43
N GLU A 149 7.87 8.48 -18.35
CA GLU A 149 7.51 7.09 -18.07
C GLU A 149 6.99 6.91 -16.63
N LEU A 150 7.54 7.62 -15.64
CA LEU A 150 7.10 7.61 -14.24
C LEU A 150 5.67 8.14 -14.09
N ARG A 151 5.35 9.30 -14.70
CA ARG A 151 3.98 9.85 -14.65
C ARG A 151 2.97 8.86 -15.21
N ALA A 152 3.31 8.23 -16.34
CA ALA A 152 2.44 7.23 -16.95
C ALA A 152 2.34 5.95 -16.10
N LEU A 153 3.43 5.51 -15.48
CA LEU A 153 3.47 4.36 -14.56
C LEU A 153 2.62 4.61 -13.31
N ILE A 154 2.74 5.77 -12.68
CA ILE A 154 1.92 6.19 -11.53
C ILE A 154 0.44 6.18 -11.90
N ALA A 155 0.08 6.78 -13.04
CA ALA A 155 -1.29 6.86 -13.49
C ALA A 155 -1.93 5.47 -13.71
N ILE A 156 -1.22 4.56 -14.38
CA ILE A 156 -1.74 3.21 -14.62
C ILE A 156 -1.79 2.38 -13.34
N LEU A 157 -0.79 2.51 -12.45
CA LEU A 157 -0.75 1.78 -11.19
C LEU A 157 -1.89 2.20 -10.26
N ALA A 158 -2.17 3.50 -10.16
CA ALA A 158 -3.31 4.01 -9.39
C ALA A 158 -4.66 3.55 -9.98
N ALA A 159 -4.79 3.51 -11.31
CA ALA A 159 -5.98 3.00 -11.98
C ALA A 159 -6.19 1.49 -11.77
N TYR A 160 -5.09 0.73 -11.78
CA TYR A 160 -5.07 -0.69 -11.47
C TYR A 160 -5.51 -0.96 -10.03
N GLY A 161 -4.93 -0.26 -9.04
CA GLY A 161 -5.31 -0.38 -7.63
C GLY A 161 -6.78 -0.04 -7.33
N ARG A 162 -7.34 1.00 -7.98
CA ARG A 162 -8.78 1.30 -7.89
C ARG A 162 -9.65 0.16 -8.44
N SER A 163 -9.21 -0.48 -9.52
CA SER A 163 -9.93 -1.58 -10.17
C SER A 163 -9.94 -2.83 -9.28
N GLU A 164 -8.81 -3.12 -8.64
CA GLU A 164 -8.64 -4.20 -7.68
C GLU A 164 -9.38 -3.96 -6.38
N ARG A 165 -9.31 -2.76 -5.79
CA ARG A 165 -10.12 -2.40 -4.60
C ARG A 165 -11.59 -2.74 -4.82
N ARG A 166 -12.17 -2.25 -5.93
CA ARG A 166 -13.59 -2.50 -6.25
C ARG A 166 -13.91 -3.98 -6.44
N LEU A 167 -12.94 -4.78 -6.88
CA LEU A 167 -13.10 -6.21 -7.08
C LEU A 167 -13.03 -6.95 -5.74
N PHE A 168 -12.02 -6.66 -4.93
CA PHE A 168 -11.75 -7.31 -3.66
C PHE A 168 -12.74 -6.94 -2.55
N THR A 169 -13.38 -5.77 -2.61
CA THR A 169 -14.49 -5.42 -1.70
C THR A 169 -15.71 -6.34 -1.87
N ARG A 170 -15.81 -7.09 -2.98
CA ARG A 170 -16.92 -8.01 -3.24
C ARG A 170 -16.65 -9.43 -2.74
N LEU A 171 -15.44 -9.72 -2.27
CA LEU A 171 -15.14 -11.04 -1.73
C LEU A 171 -15.86 -11.26 -0.40
N PRO A 172 -16.42 -12.45 -0.17
CA PRO A 172 -16.95 -12.81 1.14
C PRO A 172 -15.80 -12.78 2.18
N PRO A 173 -16.12 -12.50 3.46
CA PRO A 173 -15.12 -12.50 4.51
C PRO A 173 -14.56 -13.91 4.74
N ASP A 174 -13.24 -14.06 4.71
CA ASP A 174 -12.51 -15.27 5.06
C ASP A 174 -11.25 -14.87 5.87
N GLU A 175 -11.25 -15.16 7.16
CA GLU A 175 -10.19 -14.72 8.06
C GLU A 175 -8.83 -15.35 7.72
N ALA A 176 -8.81 -16.62 7.31
CA ALA A 176 -7.57 -17.32 6.97
C ALA A 176 -6.96 -16.73 5.70
N LEU A 177 -7.79 -16.53 4.66
CA LEU A 177 -7.39 -15.90 3.41
C LEU A 177 -6.95 -14.45 3.64
N LEU A 178 -7.62 -13.71 4.52
CA LEU A 178 -7.24 -12.34 4.88
C LEU A 178 -5.88 -12.28 5.59
N LYS A 179 -5.61 -13.18 6.54
CA LYS A 179 -4.30 -13.30 7.18
C LYS A 179 -3.20 -13.64 6.17
N SER A 180 -3.45 -14.59 5.26
CA SER A 180 -2.49 -14.95 4.21
C SER A 180 -2.23 -13.79 3.24
N PHE A 181 -3.28 -13.05 2.86
CA PHE A 181 -3.17 -11.88 2.00
C PHE A 181 -2.37 -10.77 2.67
N ALA A 182 -2.70 -10.42 3.91
CA ALA A 182 -1.97 -9.43 4.70
C ALA A 182 -0.50 -9.83 4.91
N ALA A 183 -0.22 -11.09 5.22
CA ALA A 183 1.15 -11.59 5.40
C ALA A 183 1.99 -11.48 4.12
N ARG A 184 1.38 -11.73 2.94
CA ARG A 184 2.08 -11.57 1.66
C ARG A 184 2.41 -10.12 1.35
N LEU A 185 1.50 -9.19 1.66
CA LEU A 185 1.72 -7.75 1.54
C LEU A 185 2.75 -7.24 2.56
N HIS A 186 2.78 -7.82 3.77
CA HIS A 186 3.72 -7.45 4.80
C HIS A 186 5.17 -7.81 4.46
N ARG A 187 5.40 -8.93 3.75
CA ARG A 187 6.76 -9.31 3.27
C ARG A 187 7.38 -8.29 2.30
N SER A 188 6.62 -7.27 1.89
CA SER A 188 7.12 -6.19 1.04
C SER A 188 7.41 -4.87 1.75
N LEU A 189 7.00 -4.72 3.00
CA LEU A 189 7.30 -3.52 3.78
C LEU A 189 8.72 -3.63 4.38
N PRO A 190 9.54 -2.57 4.36
CA PRO A 190 10.85 -2.59 4.98
C PRO A 190 10.72 -2.86 6.49
N ALA A 191 11.63 -3.67 7.03
CA ALA A 191 11.64 -4.10 8.43
C ALA A 191 11.74 -2.96 9.47
N GLY A 192 12.04 -1.73 9.02
CA GLY A 192 12.21 -0.55 9.88
C GLY A 192 10.95 -0.02 10.55
N ASP A 193 9.75 -0.44 10.12
CA ASP A 193 8.48 0.01 10.72
C ASP A 193 7.92 -0.95 11.78
N LEU A 194 8.60 -2.08 12.03
CA LEU A 194 8.13 -3.13 12.92
C LEU A 194 9.24 -3.76 13.75
N ALA A 195 10.19 -2.94 14.22
CA ALA A 195 10.90 -3.31 15.43
C ALA A 195 9.84 -3.34 16.57
N PRO A 196 9.72 -4.45 17.34
CA PRO A 196 8.89 -4.42 18.54
C PRO A 196 9.38 -3.26 19.40
N VAL A 197 8.48 -2.34 19.76
CA VAL A 197 8.80 -1.30 20.73
C VAL A 197 9.24 -2.02 21.99
N ALA A 198 10.54 -2.01 22.25
CA ALA A 198 11.08 -2.54 23.48
C ALA A 198 10.39 -1.80 24.62
N ASP A 199 9.77 -2.57 25.50
CA ASP A 199 9.03 -2.12 26.67
C ASP A 199 9.89 -1.11 27.45
N SER A 200 9.57 0.17 27.34
CA SER A 200 10.23 1.25 28.08
C SER A 200 9.52 1.49 29.42
N THR A 201 9.01 0.43 30.03
CA THR A 201 8.66 0.38 31.44
C THR A 201 9.86 -0.07 32.28
N GLN A 202 10.90 0.77 32.31
CA GLN A 202 11.77 0.85 33.49
C GLN A 202 11.58 2.22 34.11
N ARG A 203 10.54 2.33 34.95
CA ARG A 203 10.50 3.32 36.02
C ARG A 203 11.76 3.10 36.86
N LYS A 204 12.67 4.06 36.86
CA LYS A 204 13.63 4.21 37.97
C LYS A 204 12.80 4.38 39.25
N PRO A 205 13.03 3.58 40.30
CA PRO A 205 12.56 3.96 41.61
C PRO A 205 13.39 5.18 42.04
N ASN A 206 12.71 6.29 42.32
CA ASN A 206 13.30 7.36 43.13
C ASN A 206 13.55 6.78 44.52
N ALA A 207 14.83 6.69 44.90
CA ALA A 207 15.32 6.67 46.27
C ALA A 207 16.74 7.26 46.24
#